data_AF-A0A4Y4XLR4-F1
#
_entry.id   AF-A0A4Y4XLR4-F1
#
_cell.length_a   1.000
_cell.length_b   1.000
_cell.length_c   1.000
_cell.angle_alpha   90.00
_cell.angle_beta   90.00
_cell.angle_gamma   90.00
#
_symmetry.space_group_name_H-M   'P 1'
#
loop_
_entity.id
_entity.type
_entity.pdbx_description
1 polymer ?
#
loop_
_entity_poly.entity_id
_entity_poly.type
_entity_poly.pdbx_seq_one_letter_code
_entity_poly.pdbx_strand_id
1 'polypeptide(L)'
;FNLDHTKVKAPYVRVADRKKGVNGDLIVKYDVRFKQPNQDHMDMPSLHSLEHLVAEIIRNHANYVVDWSPMGCQTGFYLTVLNHDN
;
A
#
# COMPACT_ATOMS: atom_id res chain seq x y z
N PHE A 1 6.60 11.46 4.23
CA PHE A 1 7.64 11.46 5.29
C PHE A 1 7.13 11.89 6.66
N ASN A 2 5.87 12.31 6.83
CA ASN A 2 5.34 12.83 8.10
C ASN A 2 4.90 11.74 9.11
N LEU A 3 5.02 10.45 8.76
CA LEU A 3 4.73 9.34 9.67
C LEU A 3 5.94 9.09 10.56
N ASP A 4 5.72 9.00 11.88
CA ASP A 4 6.72 8.51 12.82
C ASP A 4 6.82 6.99 12.72
N HIS A 5 7.84 6.51 12.01
CA HIS A 5 8.03 5.08 11.74
C HIS A 5 8.49 4.29 12.98
N THR A 6 8.87 4.95 14.07
CA THR A 6 9.28 4.28 15.32
C THR A 6 8.10 3.87 16.19
N LYS A 7 6.93 4.48 15.97
CA LYS A 7 5.72 4.28 16.79
C LYS A 7 4.71 3.30 16.20
N VAL A 8 4.96 2.81 14.99
CA VAL A 8 4.09 1.83 14.33
C VAL A 8 4.51 0.40 14.68
N LYS A 9 3.57 -0.54 14.60
CA LYS A 9 3.81 -1.96 14.85
C LYS A 9 3.36 -2.78 13.64
N ALA A 10 4.31 -3.25 12.84
CA ALA A 10 4.04 -4.13 11.70
C ALA A 10 3.64 -5.55 12.17
N PRO A 11 2.85 -6.31 11.37
CA PRO A 11 2.21 -5.87 10.13
C PRO A 11 0.95 -5.02 10.39
N TYR A 12 0.63 -4.10 9.48
CA TYR A 12 -0.59 -3.27 9.58
C TYR A 12 -1.11 -2.79 8.22
N VAL A 13 -2.36 -2.35 8.19
CA VAL A 13 -2.96 -1.55 7.11
C VAL A 13 -3.37 -0.20 7.66
N ARG A 14 -2.91 0.89 7.05
CA ARG A 14 -3.17 2.25 7.51
C ARG A 14 -3.59 3.13 6.34
N VAL A 15 -4.60 3.98 6.53
CA VAL A 15 -4.88 5.05 5.57
C VAL A 15 -3.71 6.02 5.57
N ALA A 16 -2.97 6.03 4.45
CA ALA A 16 -1.78 6.84 4.27
C ALA A 16 -2.13 8.26 3.83
N ASP A 17 -3.13 8.39 2.96
CA ASP A 17 -3.55 9.64 2.38
C ASP A 17 -4.96 9.54 1.78
N ARG A 18 -5.64 10.68 1.67
CA ARG A 18 -6.93 10.83 0.99
C ARG A 18 -6.86 12.07 0.12
N LYS A 19 -7.12 11.94 -1.18
CA LYS A 19 -7.16 13.05 -2.12
C LYS A 19 -8.52 13.08 -2.80
N LYS A 20 -9.15 14.26 -2.82
CA LYS A 20 -10.38 14.49 -3.59
C LYS A 20 -10.05 15.32 -4.83
N GLY A 21 -10.44 14.83 -6.00
CA GLY A 21 -10.34 15.55 -7.26
C GLY A 21 -11.32 16.73 -7.30
N VAL A 22 -11.09 17.66 -8.24
CA VAL A 22 -11.95 18.85 -8.43
C VAL A 22 -13.42 18.48 -8.71
N ASN A 23 -13.65 17.32 -9.35
CA ASN A 23 -14.98 16.81 -9.68
C ASN A 23 -15.60 15.93 -8.59
N GLY A 24 -14.93 15.78 -7.44
CA GLY A 24 -15.44 15.02 -6.30
C GLY A 24 -14.94 13.58 -6.18
N ASP A 25 -14.26 13.03 -7.20
CA ASP A 25 -13.66 11.69 -7.15
C ASP A 25 -12.67 11.57 -5.98
N LEU A 26 -12.73 10.45 -5.26
CA LEU A 26 -11.90 10.18 -4.09
C LEU A 26 -10.82 9.15 -4.43
N ILE A 27 -9.57 9.50 -4.18
CA ILE A 27 -8.43 8.58 -4.20
C ILE A 27 -8.00 8.34 -2.75
N VAL A 28 -7.98 7.08 -2.33
CA VAL A 28 -7.44 6.68 -1.03
C VAL A 28 -6.17 5.89 -1.26
N LYS A 29 -5.11 6.24 -0.52
CA LYS A 29 -3.86 5.50 -0.50
C LYS A 29 -3.72 4.80 0.84
N TYR A 30 -3.45 3.50 0.81
CA TYR A 30 -3.18 2.69 1.98
C TYR A 30 -1.70 2.31 2.03
N ASP A 31 -1.17 2.35 3.24
CA ASP A 31 0.12 1.82 3.64
C ASP A 31 -0.12 0.40 4.18
N VAL A 32 0.24 -0.59 3.38
CA VAL A 32 0.13 -2.01 3.71
C VAL A 32 1.51 -2.50 4.11
N ARG A 33 1.76 -2.53 5.42
CA ARG A 33 3.08 -2.75 6.01
C ARG A 33 3.26 -4.22 6.39
N PHE A 34 4.29 -4.85 5.83
CA PHE A 34 4.64 -6.24 6.08
C PHE A 34 5.73 -6.38 7.14
N LYS A 35 6.77 -5.54 7.08
CA LYS A 35 7.95 -5.61 7.94
C LYS A 35 8.08 -4.37 8.82
N GLN A 36 8.64 -4.56 10.02
CA GLN A 36 8.84 -3.46 10.96
C GLN A 36 9.89 -2.48 10.41
N PRO A 37 9.59 -1.18 10.25
CA PRO A 37 10.53 -0.21 9.73
C PRO A 37 11.88 -0.23 10.45
N ASN A 38 12.96 -0.25 9.69
CA ASN A 38 14.36 -0.26 10.16
C ASN A 38 14.75 -1.46 11.06
N GLN A 39 13.94 -2.51 11.10
CA GLN A 39 14.23 -3.73 11.87
C GLN A 39 14.26 -4.98 10.99
N ASP A 40 13.45 -5.02 9.94
CA ASP A 40 13.40 -6.13 8.98
C ASP A 40 12.96 -5.61 7.60
N HIS A 41 13.18 -6.39 6.55
CA HIS A 41 12.77 -6.05 5.18
C HIS A 41 12.44 -7.31 4.37
N MET A 42 11.84 -7.13 3.20
CA MET A 42 11.67 -8.18 2.20
C MET A 42 12.87 -8.17 1.25
N ASP A 43 13.38 -9.34 0.87
CA ASP A 43 14.34 -9.46 -0.21
C ASP A 43 13.67 -9.11 -1.56
N MET A 44 14.45 -8.57 -2.49
CA MET A 44 13.92 -8.08 -3.77
C MET A 44 13.22 -9.17 -4.60
N PRO A 45 13.74 -10.40 -4.73
CA PRO A 45 13.04 -11.46 -5.46
C PRO A 45 11.65 -11.75 -4.89
N SER A 46 11.52 -11.86 -3.56
CA SER A 46 10.23 -12.11 -2.91
C SER A 46 9.29 -10.91 -3.01
N LEU A 47 9.80 -9.69 -2.79
CA LEU A 47 9.03 -8.45 -2.90
C LEU A 47 8.48 -8.24 -4.31
N HIS A 48 9.32 -8.45 -5.33
CA HIS A 48 8.93 -8.33 -6.73
C HIS A 48 7.94 -9.42 -7.14
N SER A 49 8.14 -10.66 -6.68
CA SER A 49 7.17 -11.73 -6.93
C SER A 49 5.81 -11.42 -6.28
N LEU A 50 5.81 -10.86 -5.07
CA LEU A 50 4.60 -10.48 -4.35
C LEU A 50 3.89 -9.27 -4.99
N GLU A 51 4.64 -8.33 -5.59
CA GLU A 51 4.10 -7.27 -6.43
C GLU A 51 3.26 -7.85 -7.57
N HIS A 52 3.84 -8.76 -8.38
CA HIS A 52 3.14 -9.37 -9.50
C HIS A 52 1.91 -10.17 -9.07
N LEU A 53 2.06 -11.03 -8.05
CA LEU A 53 0.96 -11.86 -7.57
C LEU A 53 -0.21 -11.02 -7.07
N VAL A 54 0.05 -10.04 -6.19
CA VAL A 54 -1.04 -9.25 -5.60
C VAL A 54 -1.63 -8.29 -6.63
N ALA A 55 -0.82 -7.67 -7.50
CA ALA A 55 -1.34 -6.78 -8.53
C ALA A 55 -2.36 -7.48 -9.46
N GLU A 56 -2.10 -8.73 -9.83
CA GLU A 56 -3.02 -9.53 -10.64
C GLU A 56 -4.22 -10.01 -9.82
N ILE A 57 -3.98 -10.66 -8.69
CA ILE A 57 -5.01 -11.33 -7.90
C ILE A 57 -6.00 -10.32 -7.31
N ILE A 58 -5.53 -9.19 -6.76
CA ILE A 58 -6.41 -8.23 -6.08
C ILE A 58 -7.48 -7.66 -7.03
N ARG A 59 -7.16 -7.52 -8.32
CA ARG A 59 -8.08 -6.99 -9.34
C ARG A 59 -9.15 -7.99 -9.76
N ASN A 60 -8.98 -9.29 -9.45
CA ASN A 60 -10.06 -10.28 -9.55
C ASN A 60 -11.12 -10.10 -8.45
N HIS A 61 -10.78 -9.43 -7.35
CA HIS A 61 -11.65 -9.25 -6.19
C HIS A 61 -12.14 -7.81 -6.01
N ALA A 62 -11.63 -6.86 -6.80
CA ALA A 62 -11.98 -5.45 -6.72
C ALA A 62 -11.85 -4.76 -8.08
N ASN A 63 -12.86 -3.98 -8.45
CA ASN A 63 -12.86 -3.18 -9.69
C ASN A 63 -12.42 -1.71 -9.47
N TYR A 64 -12.01 -1.37 -8.25
CA TYR A 64 -11.67 0.00 -7.82
C TYR A 64 -10.18 0.19 -7.52
N VAL A 65 -9.33 -0.82 -7.74
CA VAL A 65 -7.89 -0.74 -7.49
C VAL A 65 -7.20 0.01 -8.63
N VAL A 66 -6.58 1.13 -8.29
CA VAL A 66 -5.74 1.90 -9.21
C VAL A 66 -4.37 1.26 -9.31
N ASP A 67 -3.71 1.02 -8.17
CA ASP A 67 -2.31 0.61 -8.14
C ASP A 67 -1.95 -0.25 -6.91
N TRP A 68 -0.98 -1.15 -7.09
CA TRP A 68 -0.31 -1.92 -6.04
C TRP A 68 1.19 -1.87 -6.31
N SER A 69 1.92 -1.05 -5.55
CA SER A 69 3.35 -0.79 -5.79
C SER A 69 4.21 -1.06 -4.56
N PRO A 70 5.40 -1.68 -4.70
CA PRO A 70 6.32 -1.86 -3.59
C PRO A 70 6.90 -0.52 -3.12
N MET A 71 7.17 -0.42 -1.83
CA MET A 71 7.93 0.72 -1.29
C MET A 71 9.43 0.49 -1.49
N GLY A 72 10.16 1.55 -1.85
CA GLY A 72 11.62 1.49 -1.99
C GLY A 72 12.38 1.14 -0.71
N CYS A 73 11.76 1.29 0.47
CA CYS A 73 12.33 0.83 1.74
C CYS A 73 12.10 -0.68 2.01
N GLN A 74 11.48 -1.40 1.08
CA GLN A 74 11.30 -2.86 1.09
C GLN A 74 10.52 -3.42 2.29
N THR A 75 9.75 -2.60 3.00
CA THR A 75 9.00 -3.02 4.21
C THR A 75 7.50 -3.16 4.01
N GLY A 76 6.97 -2.82 2.84
CA GLY A 76 5.55 -2.88 2.53
C GLY A 76 5.22 -2.37 1.14
N PHE A 77 3.94 -2.16 0.90
CA PHE A 77 3.38 -1.74 -0.38
C PHE A 77 2.44 -0.55 -0.19
N TYR A 78 2.29 0.24 -1.24
CA TYR A 78 1.18 1.18 -1.37
C TYR A 78 0.06 0.54 -2.19
N LEU A 79 -1.14 0.54 -1.64
CA LEU A 79 -2.38 0.26 -2.38
C LEU A 79 -3.09 1.59 -2.64
N THR A 80 -3.42 1.87 -3.90
CA THR A 80 -4.22 3.04 -4.28
C THR A 80 -5.56 2.60 -4.83
N VAL A 81 -6.65 3.19 -4.35
CA VAL A 81 -8.02 2.90 -4.80
C VAL A 81 -8.74 4.18 -5.22
N LEU A 82 -9.71 4.03 -6.11
CA LEU A 82 -10.55 5.11 -6.62
C LEU A 82 -12.01 4.87 -6.20
N ASN A 83 -12.66 5.91 -5.68
CA ASN A 83 -14.08 5.92 -5.32
C ASN A 83 -14.51 4.75 -4.43
N HIS A 84 -13.63 4.31 -3.54
CA HIS A 84 -13.88 3.27 -2.55
C HIS A 84 -13.38 3.73 -1.17
N ASP A 85 -14.31 3.83 -0.20
CA ASP A 85 -14.04 4.32 1.16
C ASP A 85 -14.92 3.61 2.20
N ASN A 86 -15.02 2.29 2.08
CA ASN A 86 -15.65 1.43 3.09
C ASN A 86 -14.65 1.04 4.18
#